data_AF-A0A536Q5Z0-F1
#
_entry.id   AF-A0A536Q5Z0-F1
#
_cell.length_a   1.000
_cell.length_b   1.000
_cell.length_c   1.000
_cell.angle_alpha   90.00
_cell.angle_beta   90.00
_cell.angle_gamma   90.00
#
_symmetry.space_group_name_H-M   'P 1'
#
loop_
_entity.id
_entity.type
_entity.pdbx_description
1 polymer ?
#
loop_
_entity_poly.entity_id
_entity_poly.type
_entity_poly.pdbx_seq_one_letter_code
_entity_poly.pdbx_strand_id
1 'polypeptide(L)'
;MEPALCDGDWVIVAPLARPPRVGEIVLARDPRVPGRLVLKRVARVKGGVCTLLGDRPEESTDSRTFGPVALSAVLGRAVFRYAPLLRAGLL
;
A
#
# COMPACT_ATOMS: atom_id res chain seq x y z
N MET A 1 1.93 -0.94 8.78
CA MET A 1 1.04 0.13 8.26
C MET A 1 0.11 0.56 9.38
N GLU A 2 0.64 0.62 10.60
CA GLU A 2 -0.19 0.81 11.79
C GLU A 2 -0.58 2.28 11.92
N PRO A 3 -1.77 2.58 12.48
CA PRO A 3 -2.72 1.64 13.07
C PRO A 3 -3.64 0.93 12.06
N ALA A 4 -3.68 1.37 10.80
CA ALA A 4 -4.63 0.85 9.80
C ALA A 4 -4.44 -0.65 9.55
N LEU A 5 -3.19 -1.11 9.42
CA LEU A 5 -2.81 -2.51 9.29
C LEU A 5 -1.62 -2.85 10.20
N CYS A 6 -1.85 -3.80 11.10
CA CYS A 6 -0.87 -4.40 11.99
C CYS A 6 -0.20 -5.62 11.34
N ASP A 7 0.96 -6.00 11.87
CA ASP A 7 1.52 -7.30 11.57
C ASP A 7 0.52 -8.41 11.94
N GLY A 8 0.42 -9.43 11.09
CA GLY A 8 -0.59 -10.49 11.23
C GLY A 8 -2.00 -10.14 10.75
N ASP A 9 -2.26 -8.94 10.24
CA ASP A 9 -3.52 -8.62 9.55
C ASP A 9 -3.58 -9.29 8.17
N TRP A 10 -4.72 -9.92 7.84
CA TRP A 10 -4.97 -10.52 6.53
C TRP A 10 -5.93 -9.63 5.75
N VAL A 11 -5.52 -9.26 4.54
CA VAL A 11 -6.24 -8.28 3.71
C VAL A 11 -6.62 -8.87 2.36
N ILE A 12 -7.79 -8.48 1.86
CA ILE A 12 -8.22 -8.71 0.50
C ILE A 12 -7.72 -7.55 -0.36
N VAL A 13 -7.01 -7.90 -1.44
CA VAL A 13 -6.53 -6.96 -2.43
C VAL A 13 -7.35 -7.14 -3.70
N ALA A 14 -8.04 -6.09 -4.13
CA ALA A 14 -8.78 -6.06 -5.37
C ALA A 14 -7.90 -5.53 -6.51
N PRO A 15 -8.01 -6.07 -7.74
CA PRO A 15 -7.36 -5.49 -8.92
C PRO A 15 -7.74 -4.02 -9.13
N LEU A 16 -6.83 -3.26 -9.74
CA LEU A 16 -7.08 -1.86 -10.08
C LEU A 16 -7.90 -1.75 -11.38
N ALA A 17 -9.16 -1.31 -11.27
CA ALA A 17 -9.96 -0.90 -12.44
C ALA A 17 -9.66 0.54 -12.90
N ARG A 18 -8.94 1.31 -12.07
CA ARG A 18 -8.54 2.70 -12.31
C ARG A 18 -7.21 2.98 -11.62
N PRO A 19 -6.52 4.09 -11.95
CA PRO A 19 -5.40 4.56 -11.15
C PRO A 19 -5.79 4.69 -9.67
N PRO A 20 -4.87 4.36 -8.75
CA PRO A 20 -5.12 4.51 -7.32
C PRO A 20 -5.29 5.99 -6.96
N ARG A 21 -6.01 6.26 -5.88
CA ARG A 21 -6.26 7.61 -5.36
C ARG A 21 -5.47 7.84 -4.09
N VAL A 22 -5.21 9.12 -3.80
CA VAL A 22 -4.64 9.54 -2.52
C VAL A 22 -5.51 9.02 -1.38
N GLY A 23 -4.86 8.49 -0.35
CA GLY A 23 -5.50 7.87 0.81
C GLY A 23 -5.71 6.36 0.70
N GLU A 24 -5.70 5.78 -0.50
CA GLU A 24 -5.90 4.33 -0.66
C GLU A 24 -4.66 3.54 -0.21
N ILE A 25 -4.86 2.37 0.41
CA ILE A 25 -3.78 1.42 0.68
C ILE A 25 -3.63 0.51 -0.54
N VAL A 26 -2.42 0.42 -1.07
CA VAL A 26 -2.13 -0.38 -2.27
C VAL A 26 -1.04 -1.40 -2.02
N LEU A 27 -1.15 -2.53 -2.73
CA LEU A 27 -0.11 -3.53 -2.85
C LEU A 27 0.76 -3.17 -4.06
N ALA A 28 2.06 -2.99 -3.85
CA ALA A 28 3.00 -2.65 -4.91
C ALA A 28 4.27 -3.49 -4.80
N ARG A 29 5.02 -3.58 -5.90
CA ARG A 29 6.37 -4.15 -5.92
C ARG A 29 7.37 -3.13 -5.34
N ASP A 30 8.26 -3.57 -4.46
CA ASP A 30 9.38 -2.74 -4.00
C ASP A 30 10.38 -2.60 -5.17
N PRO A 31 10.69 -1.37 -5.63
CA PRO A 31 11.58 -1.17 -6.77
C PRO A 31 13.04 -1.57 -6.48
N ARG A 32 13.43 -1.72 -5.20
CA ARG A 32 14.80 -2.06 -4.80
C ARG A 32 15.05 -3.56 -4.69
N VAL A 33 14.00 -4.33 -4.40
CA VAL A 33 14.11 -5.76 -4.11
C VAL A 33 13.15 -6.53 -5.01
N PRO A 34 13.66 -7.18 -6.09
CA PRO A 34 12.83 -7.97 -6.99
C PRO A 34 12.00 -9.01 -6.24
N GLY A 35 10.70 -9.08 -6.57
CA GLY A 35 9.77 -10.01 -5.94
C GLY A 35 9.23 -9.59 -4.57
N ARG A 36 9.82 -8.60 -3.89
CA ARG A 36 9.29 -8.08 -2.63
C ARG A 36 8.04 -7.25 -2.88
N LEU A 37 6.99 -7.52 -2.10
CA LEU A 37 5.75 -6.76 -2.11
C LEU A 37 5.65 -5.87 -0.87
N VAL A 38 5.02 -4.72 -1.02
CA VAL A 38 4.80 -3.75 0.06
C VAL A 38 3.36 -3.25 0.03
N LEU A 39 2.76 -3.13 1.22
CA LEU A 39 1.51 -2.41 1.44
C LEU A 39 1.82 -1.02 1.97
N LYS A 40 1.35 0.01 1.27
CA LYS A 40 1.57 1.42 1.62
C LYS A 40 0.38 2.28 1.25
N ARG A 41 0.22 3.43 1.91
CA ARG A 41 -0.80 4.42 1.57
C ARG A 41 -0.32 5.33 0.45
N VAL A 42 -1.19 5.60 -0.50
CA VAL A 42 -0.93 6.54 -1.58
C VAL A 42 -1.00 7.95 -1.01
N ALA A 43 0.13 8.65 -0.96
CA ALA A 43 0.20 10.04 -0.53
C ALA A 43 0.02 11.02 -1.68
N ARG A 44 0.45 10.62 -2.89
CA ARG A 44 0.37 11.45 -4.10
C ARG A 44 0.34 10.59 -5.35
N VAL A 45 -0.38 11.04 -6.37
CA VAL A 45 -0.32 10.47 -7.73
C VAL A 45 -0.08 11.61 -8.71
N LYS A 46 0.99 11.53 -9.51
CA LYS A 46 1.31 12.52 -10.54
C LYS A 46 2.20 11.89 -11.60
N GLY A 47 1.94 12.17 -12.87
CA GLY A 47 2.85 11.81 -13.97
C GLY A 47 3.11 10.31 -14.11
N GLY A 48 2.09 9.46 -13.91
CA GLY A 48 2.23 8.00 -14.07
C GLY A 48 2.96 7.29 -12.92
N VAL A 49 3.29 8.02 -11.85
CA VAL A 49 3.88 7.48 -10.64
C VAL A 49 3.07 7.86 -9.40
N CYS A 50 3.24 7.10 -8.33
CA CYS A 50 2.66 7.36 -7.03
C CYS A 50 3.74 7.42 -5.94
N THR A 51 3.55 8.32 -4.98
CA THR A 51 4.32 8.35 -3.75
C THR A 51 3.59 7.53 -2.72
N LEU A 52 4.25 6.49 -2.21
CA LEU A 52 3.71 5.54 -1.25
C LEU A 52 4.34 5.79 0.11
N LEU A 53 3.54 6.06 1.14
CA LEU A 53 4.00 6.32 2.50
C LEU A 53 3.41 5.31 3.48
N GLY A 54 4.13 5.03 4.55
CA GLY A 54 3.57 4.30 5.69
C GLY A 54 2.82 5.23 6.64
N ASP A 55 1.81 4.67 7.31
CA ASP A 55 1.00 5.41 8.30
C ASP A 55 1.78 5.78 9.58
N ARG A 56 2.87 5.06 9.88
CA ARG A 56 3.86 5.43 10.90
C ARG A 56 5.19 5.80 10.25
N PRO A 57 5.49 7.10 10.09
CA PRO A 57 6.67 7.59 9.39
C PRO A 57 8.00 7.06 9.94
N GLU A 58 8.10 6.93 11.26
CA GLU A 58 9.28 6.52 12.05
C GLU A 58 9.67 5.05 11.87
N GLU A 59 8.72 4.18 11.51
CA GLU A 59 8.95 2.73 11.35
C GLU A 59 8.79 2.25 9.90
N SER A 60 8.57 3.17 8.96
CA SER A 60 8.23 2.82 7.58
C SER A 60 9.38 3.06 6.62
N THR A 61 9.91 1.97 6.05
CA THR A 61 10.64 2.06 4.77
C THR A 61 9.63 2.24 3.63
N ASP A 62 9.61 3.42 3.01
CA ASP A 62 8.64 3.80 1.97
C ASP A 62 9.25 4.70 0.88
N SER A 63 8.44 5.43 0.11
CA SER A 63 8.92 6.28 -0.99
C SER A 63 9.91 7.34 -0.58
N ARG A 64 10.03 7.69 0.72
CA ARG A 64 11.10 8.55 1.21
C ARG A 64 12.47 7.90 1.08
N THR A 65 12.53 6.57 1.09
CA THR A 65 13.77 5.78 0.94
C THR A 65 13.98 5.31 -0.49
N PHE A 66 12.91 4.88 -1.18
CA PHE A 66 13.03 4.23 -2.51
C PHE A 66 12.51 5.06 -3.68
N GLY A 67 12.05 6.28 -3.42
CA GLY A 67 11.49 7.16 -4.44
C GLY A 67 10.06 6.81 -4.86
N PRO A 68 9.54 7.48 -5.90
CA PRO A 68 8.20 7.23 -6.43
C PRO A 68 8.10 5.87 -7.12
N VAL A 69 6.91 5.26 -7.08
CA VAL A 69 6.62 3.95 -7.65
C VAL A 69 5.74 4.11 -8.89
N ALA A 70 6.14 3.48 -10.01
CA ALA A 70 5.35 3.49 -11.24
C ALA A 70 3.96 2.87 -11.02
N LEU A 71 2.92 3.44 -11.65
CA LEU A 71 1.56 2.89 -11.54
C LEU A 71 1.47 1.43 -12.00
N SER A 72 2.31 1.03 -12.97
CA SER A 72 2.41 -0.37 -13.43
C SER A 72 2.97 -1.34 -12.39
N ALA A 73 3.67 -0.84 -11.37
CA ALA A 73 4.18 -1.65 -10.27
C ALA A 73 3.16 -1.82 -9.14
N VAL A 74 2.01 -1.15 -9.22
CA VAL A 74 0.90 -1.29 -8.28
C VAL A 74 -0.01 -2.43 -8.74
N LEU A 75 -0.13 -3.46 -7.92
CA LEU A 75 -0.84 -4.70 -8.24
C LEU A 75 -2.33 -4.64 -7.91
N GLY A 76 -2.71 -3.85 -6.90
CA GLY A 76 -4.08 -3.82 -6.42
C GLY A 76 -4.27 -2.87 -5.24
N ARG A 77 -5.53 -2.69 -4.86
CA ARG A 77 -5.96 -1.90 -3.69
C ARG A 77 -6.40 -2.83 -2.57
N ALA A 78 -5.89 -2.62 -1.36
CA ALA A 78 -6.43 -3.29 -0.19
C ALA A 78 -7.82 -2.72 0.12
N VAL A 79 -8.83 -3.58 0.19
CA VAL A 79 -10.24 -3.15 0.33
C VAL A 79 -10.90 -3.58 1.63
N PHE A 80 -10.42 -4.68 2.22
CA PHE A 80 -11.00 -5.23 3.42
C PHE A 80 -9.95 -6.02 4.20
N ARG A 81 -9.92 -5.83 5.51
CA ARG A 81 -9.21 -6.70 6.44
C ARG A 81 -10.20 -7.73 6.96
N TYR A 82 -9.92 -9.02 6.75
CA TYR A 82 -10.83 -10.10 7.15
C TYR A 82 -10.33 -10.93 8.33
N ALA A 83 -9.05 -10.84 8.68
CA ALA A 83 -8.51 -11.43 9.90
C ALA A 83 -7.43 -10.51 10.52
N PRO A 84 -7.22 -10.58 11.85
CA PRO A 84 -8.02 -11.34 12.83
C PRO A 84 -9.44 -10.77 12.99
N LEU A 85 -10.42 -11.61 13.32
CA LEU A 85 -11.86 -11.27 13.29
C LEU A 85 -12.22 -10.02 14.09
N LEU A 86 -11.58 -9.82 15.25
CA LEU A 86 -11.80 -8.65 16.12
C LEU A 86 -11.38 -7.32 15.47
N ARG A 87 -10.57 -7.39 14.41
CA ARG A 87 -10.12 -6.24 13.64
C ARG A 87 -10.80 -6.16 12.26
N ALA A 88 -11.64 -7.13 11.89
CA ALA A 88 -12.21 -7.17 10.55
C ALA A 88 -12.98 -5.88 10.19
N GLY A 89 -12.79 -5.37 8.97
CA GLY A 89 -13.35 -4.08 8.56
C GLY A 89 -12.82 -3.58 7.22
N LEU A 90 -13.49 -2.56 6.69
CA LEU A 90 -13.09 -1.87 5.46
C LEU A 90 -11.81 -1.04 5.69
N LEU A 91 -11.05 -0.85 4.61
CA LEU A 91 -9.78 -0.11 4.58
C LEU A 91 -9.84 1.16 3.72
#